data_AF-X6HNW0-F1
#
_entry.id   AF-X6HNW0-F1
#
_cell.length_a   1.000
_cell.length_b   1.000
_cell.length_c   1.000
_cell.angle_alpha   90.00
_cell.angle_beta   90.00
_cell.angle_gamma   90.00
#
_symmetry.space_group_name_H-M   'P 1'
#
loop_
_entity.id
_entity.type
_entity.pdbx_description
1 polymer ?
#
loop_
_entity_poly.entity_id
_entity_poly.type
_entity_poly.pdbx_seq_one_letter_code
_entity_poly.pdbx_strand_id
1 'polypeptide(L)'
;MNKGRIEQIAPPATLYDRPATKFVASFIGTMNLLQSRFIGRDGDRLRFAAGGLSLEATSETGDTPGEGTERTIGVRPEDLLATTDAAAGTAPARVNSIVFHGRTLRLHAELGQGLPVVIDAPRQAEGFQFSVGDVAHISLRRGANCPMLPS
;
A
#
# COMPACT_ATOMS: atom_id res chain seq x y z
N MET A 1 -9.90 -20.40 1.45
CA MET A 1 -11.06 -20.84 2.27
C MET A 1 -10.89 -20.25 3.65
N ASN A 2 -11.95 -19.74 4.26
CA ASN A 2 -11.93 -19.13 5.58
C ASN A 2 -13.19 -19.60 6.31
N LYS A 3 -13.03 -20.16 7.52
CA LYS A 3 -14.16 -20.71 8.31
C LYS A 3 -15.08 -21.66 7.52
N GLY A 4 -14.49 -22.50 6.67
CA GLY A 4 -15.26 -23.46 5.86
C GLY A 4 -15.94 -22.88 4.62
N ARG A 5 -15.76 -21.59 4.31
CA ARG A 5 -16.33 -20.95 3.11
C ARG A 5 -15.24 -20.61 2.09
N ILE A 6 -15.56 -20.78 0.82
CA ILE A 6 -14.70 -20.34 -0.28
C ILE A 6 -14.81 -18.81 -0.36
N GLU A 7 -13.67 -18.15 -0.22
CA GLU A 7 -13.58 -16.68 -0.23
C GLU A 7 -13.46 -16.14 -1.66
N GLN A 8 -12.61 -16.76 -2.48
CA GLN A 8 -12.41 -16.42 -3.88
C GLN A 8 -11.77 -17.62 -4.61
N ILE A 9 -12.20 -17.88 -5.84
CA ILE A 9 -11.54 -18.79 -6.79
C ILE A 9 -11.20 -17.97 -8.02
N ALA A 10 -9.92 -17.80 -8.29
CA ALA A 10 -9.42 -17.06 -9.44
C ALA A 10 -7.97 -17.50 -9.74
N PRO A 11 -7.41 -17.13 -10.91
CA PRO A 11 -5.98 -17.32 -11.18
C PRO A 11 -5.10 -16.65 -10.11
N PRO A 12 -3.88 -17.17 -9.85
CA PRO A 12 -2.99 -16.63 -8.81
C PRO A 12 -2.73 -15.12 -8.92
N ALA A 13 -2.49 -14.62 -10.14
CA ALA A 13 -2.30 -13.19 -10.38
C ALA A 13 -3.55 -12.38 -10.00
N THR A 14 -4.75 -12.86 -10.33
CA THR A 14 -6.00 -12.18 -9.96
C THR A 14 -6.22 -12.17 -8.45
N LEU A 15 -5.91 -13.27 -7.75
CA LEU A 15 -5.97 -13.30 -6.28
C LEU A 15 -4.99 -12.31 -5.65
N TYR A 16 -3.86 -12.08 -6.29
CA TYR A 16 -2.84 -11.13 -5.85
C TYR A 16 -3.23 -9.67 -6.15
N ASP A 17 -3.63 -9.37 -7.39
CA ASP A 17 -3.85 -8.02 -7.88
C ASP A 17 -5.23 -7.47 -7.52
N ARG A 18 -6.25 -8.34 -7.45
CA ARG A 18 -7.67 -8.00 -7.27
C ARG A 18 -8.33 -8.92 -6.23
N PRO A 19 -7.87 -8.90 -4.97
CA PRO A 19 -8.49 -9.66 -3.90
C PRO A 19 -9.93 -9.17 -3.65
N ALA A 20 -10.88 -10.10 -3.63
CA ALA A 20 -12.30 -9.79 -3.42
C ALA A 20 -12.62 -9.49 -1.96
N THR A 21 -11.79 -9.95 -1.01
CA THR A 21 -12.03 -9.76 0.43
C THR A 21 -10.73 -9.38 1.15
N LYS A 22 -10.86 -8.71 2.30
CA LYS A 22 -9.73 -8.40 3.20
C LYS A 22 -8.97 -9.66 3.61
N PHE A 23 -9.67 -10.79 3.79
CA PHE A 23 -9.04 -12.06 4.08
C PHE A 23 -8.10 -12.48 2.95
N VAL A 24 -8.58 -12.51 1.69
CA VAL A 24 -7.73 -12.87 0.54
C VAL A 24 -6.55 -11.90 0.39
N ALA A 25 -6.80 -10.59 0.55
CA ALA A 25 -5.77 -9.56 0.50
C ALA A 25 -4.65 -9.77 1.53
N SER A 26 -5.00 -10.18 2.75
CA SER A 26 -4.04 -10.47 3.83
C SER A 26 -3.40 -11.85 3.75
N PHE A 27 -4.03 -12.79 3.06
CA PHE A 27 -3.60 -14.19 2.99
C PHE A 27 -2.65 -14.44 1.81
N ILE A 28 -2.91 -13.80 0.67
CA ILE A 28 -2.11 -13.94 -0.55
C ILE A 28 -1.03 -12.86 -0.57
N GLY A 29 0.18 -13.24 -0.16
CA GLY A 29 1.33 -12.34 -0.07
C GLY A 29 1.20 -11.31 1.06
N THR A 30 2.17 -10.40 1.15
CA THR A 30 2.10 -9.26 2.08
C THR A 30 1.32 -8.12 1.41
N MET A 31 0.46 -7.45 2.16
CA MET A 31 -0.27 -6.26 1.70
C MET A 31 -0.45 -5.30 2.87
N ASN A 32 -0.21 -4.02 2.61
CA ASN A 32 -0.59 -2.95 3.52
C ASN A 32 -2.11 -2.73 3.39
N LEU A 33 -2.84 -2.89 4.49
CA LEU A 33 -4.27 -2.59 4.56
C LEU A 33 -4.46 -1.26 5.27
N LEU A 34 -4.52 -0.18 4.48
CA LEU A 34 -4.49 1.19 5.00
C LEU A 34 -5.91 1.74 5.15
N GLN A 35 -6.29 2.10 6.38
CA GLN A 35 -7.47 2.94 6.57
C GLN A 35 -7.18 4.32 6.00
N SER A 36 -7.94 4.67 4.96
CA SER A 36 -7.66 5.81 4.12
C SER A 36 -8.93 6.62 3.92
N ARG A 37 -8.80 7.94 4.01
CA ARG A 37 -9.90 8.87 3.82
C ARG A 37 -10.04 9.22 2.35
N PHE A 38 -11.26 9.14 1.81
CA PHE A 38 -11.54 9.54 0.44
C PHE A 38 -11.40 11.07 0.29
N ILE A 39 -10.61 11.50 -0.70
CA ILE A 39 -10.29 12.92 -0.95
C ILE A 39 -10.66 13.38 -2.38
N GLY A 40 -11.41 12.56 -3.12
CA GLY A 40 -11.90 12.88 -4.46
C GLY A 40 -11.39 11.93 -5.54
N ARG A 41 -11.38 12.40 -6.78
CA ARG A 41 -11.04 11.59 -7.95
C ARG A 41 -9.99 12.29 -8.81
N ASP A 42 -9.27 11.50 -9.58
CA ASP A 42 -8.44 11.96 -10.69
C ASP A 42 -8.67 11.05 -11.89
N GLY A 43 -9.41 11.58 -12.86
CA GLY A 43 -10.01 10.78 -13.92
C GLY A 43 -10.81 9.60 -13.36
N ASP A 44 -10.43 8.39 -13.78
CA ASP A 44 -11.11 7.16 -13.38
C ASP A 44 -10.65 6.61 -12.03
N ARG A 45 -9.57 7.16 -11.45
CA ARG A 45 -9.01 6.67 -10.18
C ARG A 45 -9.59 7.43 -8.99
N LEU A 46 -9.82 6.69 -7.91
CA LEU A 46 -10.24 7.23 -6.62
C LEU A 46 -8.99 7.66 -5.84
N ARG A 47 -9.01 8.84 -5.24
CA ARG A 47 -7.90 9.35 -4.42
C ARG A 47 -8.21 9.22 -2.94
N PHE A 48 -7.23 8.74 -2.19
CA PHE A 48 -7.31 8.58 -0.76
C PHE A 48 -6.07 9.14 -0.06
N ALA A 49 -6.22 9.51 1.22
CA ALA A 49 -5.11 9.91 2.07
C ALA A 49 -5.01 8.98 3.29
N ALA A 50 -3.82 8.46 3.57
CA ALA A 50 -3.52 7.63 4.74
C ALA A 50 -2.18 8.03 5.36
N GLY A 51 -2.20 8.53 6.61
CA GLY A 51 -0.95 8.94 7.29
C GLY A 51 -0.14 10.01 6.53
N GLY A 52 -0.79 10.84 5.70
CA GLY A 52 -0.14 11.81 4.82
C GLY A 52 0.23 11.28 3.43
N LEU A 53 0.20 9.96 3.21
CA LEU A 53 0.44 9.35 1.90
C LEU A 53 -0.80 9.51 1.01
N SER A 54 -0.58 10.03 -0.20
CA SER A 54 -1.61 10.06 -1.25
C SER A 54 -1.63 8.72 -1.98
N LEU A 55 -2.82 8.13 -2.09
CA LEU A 55 -3.07 6.84 -2.72
C LEU A 55 -4.04 7.01 -3.88
N GLU A 56 -3.77 6.29 -4.97
CA GLU A 56 -4.71 6.11 -6.08
C GLU A 56 -5.21 4.68 -6.08
N ALA A 57 -6.54 4.51 -6.02
CA ALA A 57 -7.19 3.23 -5.91
C ALA A 57 -8.25 3.00 -6.98
N THR A 58 -8.58 1.73 -7.19
CA THR A 58 -9.62 1.26 -8.09
C THR A 58 -10.76 0.62 -7.30
N SER A 59 -11.99 0.73 -7.83
CA SER A 59 -13.19 0.11 -7.27
C SER A 59 -13.71 -0.94 -8.23
N GLU A 60 -13.65 -2.22 -7.83
CA GLU A 60 -14.14 -3.34 -8.63
C GLU A 60 -15.65 -3.26 -8.90
N THR A 61 -16.40 -2.71 -7.93
CA THR A 61 -17.86 -2.59 -7.99
C THR A 61 -18.32 -1.29 -8.62
N GLY A 62 -17.38 -0.38 -8.96
CA GLY A 62 -17.70 0.98 -9.38
C GLY A 62 -18.19 1.91 -8.26
N ASP A 63 -18.21 1.45 -7.00
CA ASP A 63 -18.56 2.28 -5.86
C ASP A 63 -17.60 3.47 -5.75
N THR A 64 -18.17 4.65 -5.50
CA THR A 64 -17.44 5.90 -5.25
C THR A 64 -17.89 6.42 -3.88
N PRO A 65 -17.01 6.41 -2.86
CA PRO A 65 -17.36 6.90 -1.53
C PRO A 65 -17.71 8.39 -1.53
N GLY A 66 -18.47 8.84 -0.52
CA GLY A 66 -18.65 10.27 -0.25
C GLY A 66 -17.35 10.90 0.27
N GLU A 67 -17.19 12.21 0.07
CA GLU A 67 -16.01 12.94 0.55
C GLU A 67 -15.78 12.74 2.06
N GLY A 68 -14.52 12.53 2.45
CA GLY A 68 -14.15 12.29 3.84
C GLY A 68 -14.46 10.88 4.37
N THR A 69 -15.11 10.02 3.58
CA THR A 69 -15.45 8.66 4.01
C THR A 69 -14.20 7.78 4.12
N GLU A 70 -14.10 7.00 5.19
CA GLU A 70 -13.03 6.02 5.36
C GLU A 70 -13.29 4.73 4.59
N ARG A 71 -12.23 4.22 3.96
CA ARG A 71 -12.18 2.92 3.27
C ARG A 71 -10.84 2.26 3.53
N THR A 72 -10.82 0.93 3.40
CA THR A 72 -9.58 0.16 3.45
C THR A 72 -9.01 0.03 2.05
N ILE A 73 -7.81 0.55 1.84
CA ILE A 73 -7.08 0.44 0.57
C ILE A 73 -5.97 -0.60 0.74
N GLY A 74 -5.96 -1.59 -0.15
CA GLY A 74 -4.87 -2.55 -0.24
C GLY A 74 -3.72 -1.96 -1.05
N VAL A 75 -2.51 -1.95 -0.50
CA VAL A 75 -1.29 -1.51 -1.20
C VAL A 75 -0.21 -2.55 -1.04
N ARG A 76 0.32 -3.08 -2.14
CA ARG A 76 1.42 -4.05 -2.07
C ARG A 76 2.71 -3.37 -1.60
N PRO A 77 3.56 -4.03 -0.77
CA PRO A 77 4.81 -3.43 -0.31
C PRO A 77 5.70 -3.00 -1.47
N GLU A 78 5.73 -3.82 -2.51
CA GLU A 78 6.45 -3.52 -3.73
C GLU A 78 5.75 -2.48 -4.57
N ASP A 79 4.60 -1.89 -4.25
CA ASP A 79 3.99 -0.74 -4.95
C ASP A 79 4.36 0.61 -4.31
N LEU A 80 5.02 0.56 -3.16
CA LEU A 80 5.54 1.75 -2.49
C LEU A 80 6.98 2.00 -2.89
N LEU A 81 7.33 3.27 -3.02
CA LEU A 81 8.69 3.73 -3.25
C LEU A 81 9.17 4.49 -2.02
N ALA A 82 10.44 4.30 -1.67
CA ALA A 82 11.09 5.02 -0.58
C ALA A 82 12.30 5.80 -1.12
N THR A 83 12.32 7.11 -0.88
CA THR A 83 13.42 8.02 -1.25
C THR A 83 13.95 8.74 -0.02
N THR A 84 15.22 9.16 -0.04
CA THR A 84 15.82 9.95 1.05
C THR A 84 15.33 11.39 1.02
N ASP A 85 15.06 11.91 -0.16
CA ASP A 85 14.65 13.30 -0.34
C ASP A 85 13.12 13.44 -0.35
N ALA A 86 12.66 14.51 0.29
CA ALA A 86 11.28 14.94 0.22
C ALA A 86 10.95 15.44 -1.20
N ALA A 87 9.83 14.96 -1.75
CA ALA A 87 9.28 15.46 -2.99
C ALA A 87 7.77 15.66 -2.87
N ALA A 88 7.18 16.40 -3.81
CA ALA A 88 5.74 16.57 -3.88
C ALA A 88 5.03 15.21 -3.98
N GLY A 89 4.02 14.99 -3.15
CA GLY A 89 3.28 13.73 -3.09
C GLY A 89 3.95 12.61 -2.28
N THR A 90 5.08 12.88 -1.63
CA THR A 90 5.70 11.95 -0.67
C THR A 90 5.22 12.20 0.75
N ALA A 91 5.20 11.15 1.56
CA ALA A 91 4.90 11.21 2.99
C ALA A 91 6.09 10.71 3.81
N PRO A 92 6.52 11.43 4.87
CA PRO A 92 7.60 10.98 5.71
C PRO A 92 7.19 9.74 6.52
N ALA A 93 8.07 8.75 6.58
CA ALA A 93 7.92 7.54 7.38
C ALA A 93 9.21 7.24 8.14
N ARG A 94 9.11 7.00 9.45
CA ARG A 94 10.27 6.59 10.26
C ARG A 94 10.55 5.11 10.04
N VAL A 95 11.78 4.76 9.65
CA VAL A 95 12.21 3.37 9.46
C VAL A 95 12.47 2.72 10.82
N ASN A 96 11.73 1.66 11.12
CA ASN A 96 11.84 0.92 12.38
C ASN A 96 12.72 -0.32 12.24
N SER A 97 12.65 -1.00 11.10
CA SER A 97 13.49 -2.16 10.83
C SER A 97 13.67 -2.38 9.33
N ILE A 98 14.77 -3.04 8.98
CA ILE A 98 15.12 -3.39 7.61
C ILE A 98 15.44 -4.89 7.60
N VAL A 99 14.72 -5.65 6.78
CA VAL A 99 14.84 -7.10 6.70
C VAL A 99 15.26 -7.51 5.29
N PHE A 100 16.32 -8.29 5.20
CA PHE A 100 16.83 -8.80 3.94
C PHE A 100 15.98 -9.96 3.41
N HIS A 101 15.46 -9.82 2.19
CA HIS A 101 14.68 -10.84 1.48
C HIS A 101 15.35 -11.21 0.13
N GLY A 102 16.66 -11.49 0.17
CA GLY A 102 17.43 -11.94 -1.00
C GLY A 102 17.71 -10.82 -1.99
N ARG A 103 16.80 -10.59 -2.94
CA ARG A 103 16.94 -9.55 -3.98
C ARG A 103 16.29 -8.22 -3.59
N THR A 104 15.45 -8.24 -2.57
CA THR A 104 14.78 -7.06 -2.02
C THR A 104 15.14 -6.85 -0.55
N LEU A 105 14.98 -5.61 -0.12
CA LEU A 105 14.97 -5.20 1.27
C LEU A 105 13.54 -4.84 1.64
N ARG A 106 13.08 -5.35 2.78
CA ARG A 106 11.78 -5.02 3.33
C ARG A 106 11.95 -4.03 4.46
N LEU A 107 11.37 -2.85 4.31
CA LEU A 107 11.38 -1.79 5.30
C LEU A 107 10.07 -1.86 6.05
N HIS A 108 10.16 -1.94 7.37
CA HIS A 108 9.03 -1.67 8.25
C HIS A 108 9.17 -0.23 8.73
N ALA A 109 8.18 0.60 8.44
CA ALA A 109 8.19 2.01 8.76
C ALA A 109 6.85 2.47 9.33
N GLU A 110 6.82 3.67 9.89
CA GLU A 110 5.63 4.33 10.44
C GLU A 110 5.38 5.66 9.75
N LEU A 111 4.24 5.79 9.06
CA LEU A 111 3.74 7.02 8.44
C LEU A 111 3.01 7.90 9.47
N GLY A 112 3.19 9.22 9.37
CA GLY A 112 2.43 10.19 10.14
C GLY A 112 2.39 9.89 11.64
N GLN A 113 1.18 9.69 12.20
CA GLN A 113 0.98 9.38 13.62
C GLN A 113 1.13 7.88 13.96
N GLY A 114 2.16 7.22 13.42
CA GLY A 114 2.46 5.82 13.77
C GLY A 114 1.70 4.77 12.94
N LEU A 115 1.16 5.13 11.77
CA LEU A 115 0.51 4.18 10.87
C LEU A 115 1.56 3.23 10.28
N PRO A 116 1.53 1.92 10.59
CA PRO A 116 2.54 0.99 10.11
C PRO A 116 2.42 0.77 8.60
N VAL A 117 3.57 0.73 7.93
CA VAL A 117 3.66 0.45 6.50
C VAL A 117 4.88 -0.42 6.22
N VAL A 118 4.75 -1.31 5.25
CA VAL A 118 5.80 -2.20 4.76
C VAL A 118 6.11 -1.83 3.32
N ILE A 119 7.40 -1.64 3.00
CA ILE A 119 7.87 -1.29 1.66
C ILE A 119 8.92 -2.31 1.21
N ASP A 120 8.80 -2.83 -0.01
CA ASP A 120 9.83 -3.67 -0.61
C ASP A 120 10.64 -2.85 -1.62
N ALA A 121 11.92 -2.64 -1.33
CA ALA A 121 12.86 -1.90 -2.16
C ALA A 121 13.91 -2.84 -2.78
N PRO A 122 14.36 -2.61 -4.02
CA PRO A 122 15.44 -3.40 -4.62
C PRO A 122 16.77 -3.19 -3.88
N ARG A 123 17.50 -4.27 -3.61
CA ARG A 123 18.80 -4.23 -2.90
C ARG A 123 19.85 -3.40 -3.66
N GLN A 124 19.79 -3.40 -4.99
CA GLN A 124 20.78 -2.79 -5.89
C GLN A 124 20.25 -1.55 -6.62
N ALA A 125 19.21 -0.88 -6.10
CA ALA A 125 19.06 0.52 -6.52
C ALA A 125 20.32 1.25 -6.08
N GLU A 126 21.10 1.78 -7.03
CA GLU A 126 22.13 2.76 -6.72
C GLU A 126 21.49 3.81 -5.79
N GLY A 127 21.91 3.84 -4.52
CA GLY A 127 21.32 4.74 -3.53
C GLY A 127 20.35 4.14 -2.51
N PHE A 128 20.28 2.81 -2.28
CA PHE A 128 19.69 2.34 -1.01
C PHE A 128 20.56 2.82 0.16
N GLN A 129 20.08 3.84 0.88
CA GLN A 129 20.82 4.56 1.92
C GLN A 129 20.15 4.52 3.30
N PHE A 130 19.06 3.75 3.45
CA PHE A 130 18.31 3.78 4.70
C PHE A 130 18.93 2.91 5.79
N SER A 131 18.96 3.48 6.99
CA SER A 131 19.24 2.85 8.27
C SER A 131 18.00 2.88 9.17
N VAL A 132 17.98 2.03 10.19
CA VAL A 132 16.96 2.10 11.23
C VAL A 132 17.07 3.45 11.95
N GLY A 133 15.94 4.14 12.10
CA GLY A 133 15.85 5.49 12.65
C GLY A 133 15.74 6.59 11.60
N ASP A 134 16.08 6.32 10.34
CA ASP A 134 15.98 7.30 9.27
C ASP A 134 14.53 7.66 8.96
N VAL A 135 14.35 8.84 8.37
CA VAL A 135 13.08 9.24 7.76
C VAL A 135 13.16 8.97 6.26
N ALA A 136 12.36 8.01 5.80
CA ALA A 136 12.16 7.76 4.38
C ALA A 136 10.95 8.55 3.87
N HIS A 137 11.03 9.07 2.65
CA HIS A 137 9.92 9.72 1.97
C HIS A 137 9.22 8.72 1.06
N ILE A 138 8.00 8.35 1.43
CA ILE A 138 7.22 7.28 0.81
C ILE A 138 6.28 7.86 -0.23
N SER A 139 6.23 7.26 -1.42
CA SER A 139 5.22 7.56 -2.44
C SER A 139 4.65 6.28 -3.04
N LEU A 140 3.48 6.41 -3.67
CA LEU A 140 2.89 5.32 -4.45
C LEU A 140 3.54 5.28 -5.84
N ARG A 141 3.93 4.10 -6.31
CA ARG A 141 4.37 3.94 -7.70
C ARG A 141 3.25 4.34 -8.66
N ARG A 142 3.60 5.13 -9.67
CA ARG A 142 2.67 5.48 -10.75
C ARG A 142 2.08 4.22 -11.40
N GLY A 143 0.76 4.16 -11.50
CA GLY A 143 0.04 3.05 -12.12
C GLY A 143 -0.19 1.84 -11.22
N ALA A 144 0.29 1.85 -9.96
CA ALA A 144 0.02 0.81 -8.98
C ALA A 144 -1.48 0.48 -8.92
N ASN A 145 -1.81 -0.81 -8.83
CA ASN A 145 -3.20 -1.23 -8.73
C ASN A 145 -3.55 -1.42 -7.25
N CYS A 146 -4.07 -0.37 -6.62
CA CYS A 146 -4.51 -0.44 -5.23
C CYS A 146 -6.01 -0.73 -5.17
N PRO A 147 -6.45 -1.94 -4.82
CA PRO A 147 -7.88 -2.23 -4.69
C PRO A 147 -8.46 -1.52 -3.47
N MET A 148 -9.61 -0.86 -3.66
CA MET A 148 -10.50 -0.50 -2.55
C MET A 148 -11.21 -1.76 -2.07
N LEU A 149 -10.93 -2.18 -0.83
CA LEU A 149 -11.49 -3.39 -0.26
C LEU A 149 -12.89 -3.11 0.29
N PRO A 150 -13.81 -4.08 0.18
CA PRO A 150 -15.13 -3.96 0.78
C PRO A 150 -15.03 -3.79 2.31
N SER A 151 -15.99 -3.04 2.86
CA SER A 151 -16.11 -2.76 4.30
C SER A 151 -16.19 -4.03 5.14
#